data_AF-A0A0E3RWV8-F1
#
_entry.id   AF-A0A0E3RWV8-F1
#
_cell.length_a   1.000
_cell.length_b   1.000
_cell.length_c   1.000
_cell.angle_alpha   90.00
_cell.angle_beta   90.00
_cell.angle_gamma   90.00
#
_symmetry.space_group_name_H-M   'P 1'
#
loop_
_entity.id
_entity.type
_entity.pdbx_description
1 polymer ?
#
loop_
_entity_poly.entity_id
_entity_poly.type
_entity_poly.pdbx_seq_one_letter_code
_entity_poly.pdbx_strand_id
1 'polypeptide(L)'
;MFKKVKPFFLTVETPLHAGSGTDLGVVDLPIQRERHTGFPKLEGSGLKGGIREAFENDHAEIKVDSQMVKKSDKEIISLVFGPENGDDHGSAIGFTDARLLLFPVKSMKGVFAWVTCPKVLEHFITDLNLAEIKGIPELPGENTVPSGCKLLFEKNKVILEEYTFEVKKDEKEDETCSKLALWLSNNVIPEGNIFNYWKQKLQKDLVILSDDDFKDFVNLSTEVITRVKINNETGTVQTGALFTEEYLPSETILYSLILTSPVFVGKNKDKKIFVKKNGKNEEDLVMEYFVKGLPPVIQLGGNATIGKGIVRTRVMNP
;
A
#
# COMPACT_ATOMS: atom_id res chain seq x y z
N MET A 1 -15.62 6.08 18.32
CA MET A 1 -14.19 6.47 18.15
C MET A 1 -13.34 5.20 18.21
N PHE A 2 -12.34 5.09 17.35
CA PHE A 2 -11.44 3.92 17.25
C PHE A 2 -10.63 3.72 18.54
N LYS A 3 -10.27 2.46 18.81
CA LYS A 3 -9.63 1.99 20.05
C LYS A 3 -8.35 1.20 19.80
N LYS A 4 -8.18 0.63 18.61
CA LYS A 4 -6.94 -0.03 18.19
C LYS A 4 -6.54 0.47 16.81
N VAL A 5 -5.24 0.51 16.59
CA VAL A 5 -4.61 0.94 15.35
C VAL A 5 -3.55 -0.11 14.99
N LYS A 6 -3.49 -0.52 13.71
CA LYS A 6 -2.39 -1.34 13.19
C LYS A 6 -1.96 -0.88 11.80
N PRO A 7 -0.66 -0.74 11.53
CA PRO A 7 -0.19 -0.50 10.17
C PRO A 7 -0.35 -1.75 9.31
N PHE A 8 -0.61 -1.54 8.03
CA PHE A 8 -0.46 -2.58 7.02
C PHE A 8 0.06 -2.00 5.71
N PHE A 9 0.65 -2.87 4.91
CA PHE A 9 1.40 -2.56 3.70
C PHE A 9 0.75 -3.23 2.50
N LEU A 10 0.88 -2.55 1.37
CA LEU A 10 0.36 -2.95 0.07
C LEU A 10 1.52 -2.91 -0.93
N THR A 11 1.96 -4.06 -1.42
CA THR A 11 2.95 -4.15 -2.50
C THR A 11 2.23 -4.38 -3.81
N VAL A 12 2.39 -3.47 -4.75
CA VAL A 12 1.79 -3.55 -6.09
C VAL A 12 2.52 -4.62 -6.89
N GLU A 13 1.83 -5.70 -7.28
CA GLU A 13 2.42 -6.80 -8.05
C GLU A 13 2.20 -6.61 -9.56
N THR A 14 1.06 -6.02 -9.93
CA THR A 14 0.78 -5.58 -11.31
C THR A 14 0.37 -4.12 -11.34
N PRO A 15 0.61 -3.38 -12.44
CA PRO A 15 0.36 -1.94 -12.47
C PRO A 15 -1.06 -1.62 -12.01
N LEU A 16 -1.21 -0.62 -11.14
CA LEU A 16 -2.44 -0.36 -10.40
C LEU A 16 -3.08 0.94 -10.85
N HIS A 17 -4.32 0.85 -11.31
CA HIS A 17 -5.14 2.03 -11.66
C HIS A 17 -6.17 2.31 -10.57
N ALA A 18 -5.76 3.09 -9.56
CA ALA A 18 -6.69 3.71 -8.61
C ALA A 18 -7.18 5.04 -9.20
N GLY A 19 -8.17 4.99 -10.08
CA GLY A 19 -8.60 6.16 -10.85
C GLY A 19 -9.22 7.28 -10.01
N SER A 20 -8.97 8.53 -10.40
CA SER A 20 -9.59 9.73 -9.78
C SER A 20 -10.74 10.31 -10.62
N GLY A 21 -11.11 9.64 -11.71
CA GLY A 21 -12.12 10.08 -12.68
C GLY A 21 -11.48 10.41 -14.02
N THR A 22 -12.23 11.14 -14.86
CA THR A 22 -11.72 11.68 -16.12
C THR A 22 -11.18 13.09 -15.88
N ASP A 23 -10.01 13.39 -16.46
CA ASP A 23 -9.39 14.71 -16.40
C ASP A 23 -9.31 15.32 -17.81
N LEU A 24 -9.29 16.65 -17.88
CA LEU A 24 -8.99 17.42 -19.10
C LEU A 24 -7.49 17.68 -19.25
N GLY A 25 -6.66 17.09 -18.38
CA GLY A 25 -5.22 17.17 -18.39
C GLY A 25 -4.56 16.35 -19.52
N VAL A 26 -3.26 16.09 -19.36
CA VAL A 26 -2.45 15.37 -20.36
C VAL A 26 -2.81 13.88 -20.42
N VAL A 27 -3.33 13.33 -19.32
CA VAL A 27 -3.80 11.94 -19.25
C VAL A 27 -5.30 11.93 -19.02
N ASP A 28 -6.04 11.19 -19.84
CA ASP A 28 -7.51 11.15 -19.79
C ASP A 28 -8.02 10.52 -18.49
N LEU A 29 -7.35 9.45 -18.03
CA LEU A 29 -7.69 8.70 -16.83
C LEU A 29 -6.47 8.64 -15.88
N PRO A 30 -6.24 9.67 -15.07
CA PRO A 30 -5.15 9.71 -14.11
C PRO A 30 -5.42 8.86 -12.86
N ILE A 31 -4.35 8.52 -12.13
CA ILE A 31 -4.48 7.89 -10.81
C ILE A 31 -4.79 8.92 -9.72
N GLN A 32 -5.17 8.43 -8.54
CA GLN A 32 -5.40 9.24 -7.35
C GLN A 32 -4.09 9.80 -6.80
N ARG A 33 -4.08 11.10 -6.51
CA ARG A 33 -2.93 11.82 -5.94
C ARG A 33 -3.37 12.70 -4.77
N GLU A 34 -2.50 12.86 -3.79
CA GLU A 34 -2.64 13.87 -2.74
C GLU A 34 -2.54 15.28 -3.36
N ARG A 35 -3.58 16.10 -3.20
CA ARG A 35 -3.65 17.43 -3.86
C ARG A 35 -2.48 18.36 -3.54
N HIS A 36 -1.93 18.28 -2.34
CA HIS A 36 -0.93 19.23 -1.83
C HIS A 36 0.52 18.83 -2.13
N THR A 37 0.77 17.56 -2.46
CA THR A 37 2.11 17.00 -2.74
C THR A 37 2.24 16.48 -4.18
N GLY A 38 1.12 16.09 -4.79
CA GLY A 38 1.10 15.33 -6.03
C GLY A 38 1.44 13.84 -5.85
N PHE A 39 1.66 13.36 -4.62
CA PHE A 39 2.08 11.96 -4.42
C PHE A 39 0.92 10.99 -4.70
N PRO A 40 1.15 9.88 -5.40
CA PRO A 40 0.15 8.83 -5.58
C PRO A 40 -0.38 8.32 -4.23
N LYS A 41 -1.69 8.12 -4.15
CA LYS A 41 -2.35 7.50 -3.00
C LYS A 41 -3.53 6.63 -3.44
N LEU A 42 -4.07 5.84 -2.53
CA LEU A 42 -5.40 5.25 -2.66
C LEU A 42 -6.32 5.83 -1.59
N GLU A 43 -7.48 6.32 -1.99
CA GLU A 43 -8.53 6.75 -1.06
C GLU A 43 -8.97 5.58 -0.16
N GLY A 44 -9.14 5.86 1.13
CA GLY A 44 -9.55 4.84 2.12
C GLY A 44 -10.88 4.18 1.79
N SER A 45 -11.76 4.85 1.03
CA SER A 45 -13.02 4.29 0.52
C SER A 45 -12.79 3.19 -0.52
N GLY A 46 -11.93 3.43 -1.51
CA GLY A 46 -11.57 2.43 -2.53
C GLY A 46 -10.84 1.24 -1.92
N LEU A 47 -9.93 1.51 -0.99
CA LEU A 47 -9.24 0.47 -0.22
C LEU A 47 -10.22 -0.39 0.59
N LYS A 48 -11.13 0.24 1.33
CA LYS A 48 -12.16 -0.45 2.13
C LYS A 48 -13.08 -1.30 1.24
N GLY A 49 -13.49 -0.78 0.09
CA GLY A 49 -14.33 -1.48 -0.88
C GLY A 49 -13.68 -2.74 -1.41
N GLY A 50 -12.44 -2.64 -1.93
CA GLY A 50 -11.72 -3.80 -2.48
C GLY A 50 -11.39 -4.86 -1.43
N ILE A 51 -11.03 -4.46 -0.20
CA ILE A 51 -10.81 -5.43 0.88
C ILE A 51 -12.13 -6.10 1.30
N ARG A 52 -13.23 -5.34 1.39
CA ARG A 52 -14.54 -5.91 1.71
C ARG A 52 -14.93 -6.98 0.70
N GLU A 53 -14.81 -6.68 -0.60
CA GLU A 53 -15.09 -7.63 -1.68
C GLU A 53 -14.24 -8.91 -1.54
N ALA A 54 -12.96 -8.76 -1.18
CA ALA A 54 -12.08 -9.90 -0.96
C ALA A 54 -12.55 -10.80 0.20
N PHE A 55 -13.13 -10.24 1.26
CA PHE A 55 -13.76 -11.02 2.34
C PHE A 55 -15.08 -11.67 1.90
N GLU A 56 -15.91 -10.97 1.12
CA GLU A 56 -17.18 -11.49 0.61
C GLU A 56 -16.99 -12.71 -0.30
N ASN A 57 -15.89 -12.74 -1.06
CA ASN A 57 -15.54 -13.82 -1.99
C ASN A 57 -14.66 -14.92 -1.37
N ASP A 58 -14.20 -14.78 -0.12
CA ASP A 58 -13.41 -15.81 0.56
C ASP A 58 -14.28 -16.65 1.50
N HIS A 59 -14.54 -17.90 1.10
CA HIS A 59 -15.39 -18.82 1.85
C HIS A 59 -14.64 -19.65 2.91
N ALA A 60 -13.34 -19.41 3.12
CA ALA A 60 -12.58 -20.10 4.13
C ALA A 60 -13.08 -19.76 5.55
N GLU A 61 -12.84 -20.68 6.48
CA GLU A 61 -13.10 -20.45 7.90
C GLU A 61 -11.82 -20.01 8.62
N ILE A 62 -11.97 -19.10 9.57
CA ILE A 62 -10.91 -18.64 10.45
C ILE A 62 -11.32 -18.76 11.90
N LYS A 63 -10.33 -19.03 12.75
CA LYS A 63 -10.54 -19.04 14.19
C LYS A 63 -10.37 -17.64 14.75
N VAL A 64 -11.46 -17.03 15.23
CA VAL A 64 -11.43 -15.77 15.97
C VAL A 64 -11.71 -16.06 17.44
N ASP A 65 -10.70 -15.82 18.29
CA ASP A 65 -10.71 -16.27 19.67
C ASP A 65 -10.95 -17.79 19.77
N SER A 66 -12.06 -18.26 20.33
CA SER A 66 -12.40 -19.68 20.47
C SER A 66 -13.39 -20.20 19.43
N GLN A 67 -13.82 -19.38 18.47
CA GLN A 67 -14.89 -19.71 17.53
C GLN A 67 -14.38 -19.77 16.09
N MET A 68 -14.84 -20.76 15.33
CA MET A 68 -14.65 -20.83 13.89
C MET A 68 -15.74 -20.02 13.21
N VAL A 69 -15.35 -19.12 12.31
CA VAL A 69 -16.28 -18.30 11.53
C VAL A 69 -15.89 -18.30 10.07
N LYS A 70 -16.88 -18.27 9.18
CA LYS A 70 -16.68 -18.08 7.75
C LYS A 70 -16.31 -16.62 7.50
N LYS A 71 -15.24 -16.36 6.73
CA LYS A 71 -14.85 -14.99 6.36
C LYS A 71 -15.94 -14.28 5.55
N SER A 72 -16.62 -14.99 4.67
CA SER A 72 -17.73 -14.45 3.87
C SER A 72 -19.09 -14.38 4.61
N ASP A 73 -19.13 -14.47 5.94
CA ASP A 73 -20.39 -14.36 6.68
C ASP A 73 -20.94 -12.93 6.55
N LYS A 74 -22.13 -12.79 5.96
CA LYS A 74 -22.73 -11.49 5.63
C LYS A 74 -23.02 -10.64 6.87
N GLU A 75 -23.44 -11.27 7.97
CA GLU A 75 -23.75 -10.54 9.20
C GLU A 75 -22.45 -10.04 9.85
N ILE A 76 -21.42 -10.88 9.89
CA ILE A 76 -20.09 -10.48 10.39
C ILE A 76 -19.48 -9.38 9.52
N ILE A 77 -19.52 -9.50 8.19
CA ILE A 77 -19.04 -8.47 7.26
C ILE A 77 -19.80 -7.16 7.47
N SER A 78 -21.13 -7.22 7.64
CA SER A 78 -21.94 -6.03 7.92
C SER A 78 -21.56 -5.35 9.24
N LEU A 79 -21.24 -6.10 10.29
CA LEU A 79 -20.77 -5.54 11.56
C LEU A 79 -19.39 -4.87 11.41
N VAL A 80 -18.48 -5.50 10.68
CA VAL A 80 -17.10 -5.03 10.52
C VAL A 80 -17.03 -3.86 9.53
N PHE A 81 -17.47 -4.06 8.30
CA PHE A 81 -17.33 -3.09 7.20
C PHE A 81 -18.52 -2.13 7.08
N GLY A 82 -19.62 -2.38 7.77
CA GLY A 82 -20.86 -1.60 7.72
C GLY A 82 -21.96 -2.26 6.86
N PRO A 83 -23.23 -1.90 7.06
CA PRO A 83 -24.34 -2.40 6.25
C PRO A 83 -24.30 -1.81 4.83
N GLU A 84 -24.81 -2.56 3.84
CA GLU A 84 -24.92 -2.06 2.45
C GLU A 84 -25.93 -0.93 2.32
N ASN A 85 -27.03 -1.01 3.08
CA ASN A 85 -28.14 -0.05 3.00
C ASN A 85 -27.96 1.17 3.92
N GLY A 86 -26.79 1.40 4.51
CA GLY A 86 -26.40 2.65 5.21
C GLY A 86 -27.09 2.99 6.55
N ASP A 87 -28.33 2.55 6.77
CA ASP A 87 -29.21 3.10 7.83
C ASP A 87 -29.21 2.32 9.15
N ASP A 88 -28.47 1.21 9.23
CA ASP A 88 -28.57 0.27 10.36
C ASP A 88 -27.57 0.54 11.49
N HIS A 89 -26.29 0.72 11.14
CA HIS A 89 -25.19 0.94 12.09
C HIS A 89 -23.89 1.37 11.40
N GLY A 90 -22.98 1.99 12.16
CA GLY A 90 -21.63 2.34 11.68
C GLY A 90 -20.69 1.12 11.64
N SER A 91 -19.73 1.16 10.71
CA SER A 91 -18.70 0.11 10.59
C SER A 91 -17.75 0.08 11.78
N ALA A 92 -17.41 -1.11 12.27
CA ALA A 92 -16.43 -1.29 13.35
C ALA A 92 -14.96 -1.21 12.87
N ILE A 93 -14.71 -1.16 11.56
CA ILE A 93 -13.39 -0.95 10.95
C ILE A 93 -13.33 0.34 10.13
N GLY A 94 -12.20 1.02 10.21
CA GLY A 94 -11.82 2.16 9.38
C GLY A 94 -10.42 1.98 8.81
N PHE A 95 -10.16 2.69 7.71
CA PHE A 95 -8.86 2.74 7.06
C PHE A 95 -8.50 4.21 6.85
N THR A 96 -7.24 4.56 7.04
CA THR A 96 -6.72 5.80 6.46
C THR A 96 -6.58 5.62 4.95
N ASP A 97 -6.33 6.71 4.23
CA ASP A 97 -5.84 6.59 2.85
C ASP A 97 -4.53 5.78 2.83
N ALA A 98 -4.31 5.01 1.77
CA ALA A 98 -3.05 4.35 1.55
C ALA A 98 -2.06 5.31 0.89
N ARG A 99 -0.97 5.61 1.58
CA ARG A 99 0.04 6.57 1.17
C ARG A 99 1.25 5.86 0.60
N LEU A 100 1.93 6.52 -0.32
CA LEU A 100 3.17 6.03 -0.91
C LEU A 100 4.30 5.99 0.13
N LEU A 101 4.99 4.86 0.19
CA LEU A 101 6.18 4.66 1.03
C LEU A 101 7.44 4.53 0.18
N LEU A 102 7.43 3.61 -0.78
CA LEU A 102 8.56 3.34 -1.68
C LEU A 102 8.06 3.30 -3.12
N PHE A 103 8.72 4.06 -4.00
CA PHE A 103 8.41 4.12 -5.42
C PHE A 103 9.55 3.46 -6.21
N PRO A 104 9.28 2.62 -7.22
CA PRO A 104 10.31 2.01 -8.03
C PRO A 104 10.70 2.93 -9.18
N VAL A 105 11.98 3.23 -9.30
CA VAL A 105 12.54 4.02 -10.41
C VAL A 105 13.61 3.21 -11.11
N LYS A 106 13.55 3.17 -12.44
CA LYS A 106 14.57 2.51 -13.25
C LYS A 106 15.96 3.03 -12.90
N SER A 107 16.89 2.12 -12.73
CA SER A 107 18.27 2.43 -12.40
C SER A 107 19.18 1.83 -13.46
N MET A 108 20.21 2.57 -13.88
CA MET A 108 21.21 2.09 -14.84
C MET A 108 21.84 0.77 -14.40
N LYS A 109 21.99 0.56 -13.09
CA LYS A 109 22.54 -0.66 -12.49
C LYS A 109 21.54 -1.23 -11.49
N GLY A 110 21.40 -2.56 -11.43
CA GLY A 110 20.49 -3.21 -10.48
C GLY A 110 19.00 -3.18 -10.87
N VAL A 111 18.70 -2.88 -12.14
CA VAL A 111 17.36 -2.83 -12.77
C VAL A 111 16.53 -1.62 -12.31
N PHE A 112 16.29 -1.50 -11.02
CA PHE A 112 15.55 -0.37 -10.43
C PHE A 112 16.00 -0.12 -8.98
N ALA A 113 15.74 1.08 -8.49
CA ALA A 113 15.89 1.48 -7.11
C ALA A 113 14.51 1.66 -6.47
N TRP A 114 14.36 1.27 -5.22
CA TRP A 114 13.26 1.78 -4.40
C TRP A 114 13.66 3.16 -3.89
N VAL A 115 12.96 4.19 -4.32
CA VAL A 115 13.19 5.57 -3.91
C VAL A 115 12.14 6.03 -2.89
N THR A 116 12.56 6.90 -1.98
CA THR A 116 11.71 7.63 -1.04
C THR A 116 12.38 8.96 -0.69
N CYS A 117 11.78 9.76 0.19
CA CYS A 117 12.34 11.05 0.61
C CYS A 117 12.08 11.34 2.10
N PRO A 118 12.79 12.31 2.71
CA PRO A 118 12.59 12.68 4.11
C PRO A 118 11.14 12.95 4.48
N LYS A 119 10.37 13.70 3.67
CA LYS A 119 8.96 13.98 3.95
C LYS A 119 8.10 12.73 4.06
N VAL A 120 8.27 11.76 3.14
CA VAL A 120 7.52 10.50 3.17
C VAL A 120 7.86 9.71 4.43
N LEU A 121 9.14 9.63 4.78
CA LEU A 121 9.61 8.91 5.96
C LEU A 121 9.13 9.54 7.27
N GLU A 122 9.19 10.87 7.40
CA GLU A 122 8.68 11.61 8.56
C GLU A 122 7.18 11.39 8.75
N HIS A 123 6.40 11.42 7.65
CA HIS A 123 4.98 11.13 7.71
C HIS A 123 4.72 9.69 8.14
N PHE A 124 5.44 8.75 7.55
CA PHE A 124 5.32 7.32 7.86
C PHE A 124 5.58 7.06 9.35
N ILE A 125 6.66 7.60 9.91
CA ILE A 125 6.97 7.44 11.35
C ILE A 125 5.92 8.11 12.23
N THR A 126 5.43 9.28 11.83
CA THR A 126 4.35 9.97 12.56
C THR A 126 3.08 9.11 12.61
N ASP A 127 2.72 8.45 11.51
CA ASP A 127 1.58 7.52 11.45
C ASP A 127 1.83 6.24 12.27
N LEU A 128 3.06 5.71 12.24
CA LEU A 128 3.44 4.56 13.07
C LEU A 128 3.36 4.88 14.57
N ASN A 129 3.61 6.13 14.97
CA ASN A 129 3.43 6.58 16.35
C ASN A 129 1.96 6.54 16.79
N LEU A 130 0.99 6.78 15.88
CA LEU A 130 -0.44 6.57 16.18
C LEU A 130 -0.79 5.10 16.47
N ALA A 131 0.04 4.18 15.97
CA ALA A 131 -0.06 2.75 16.24
C ALA A 131 0.86 2.28 17.38
N GLU A 132 1.49 3.20 18.10
CA GLU A 132 2.41 2.93 19.22
C GLU A 132 3.58 2.00 18.87
N ILE A 133 4.01 2.00 17.60
CA ILE A 133 5.12 1.17 17.12
C ILE A 133 6.44 1.72 17.64
N LYS A 134 7.26 0.84 18.23
CA LYS A 134 8.57 1.17 18.82
C LYS A 134 9.71 0.56 18.00
N GLY A 135 10.93 1.03 18.26
CA GLY A 135 12.14 0.47 17.64
C GLY A 135 12.29 0.80 16.16
N ILE A 136 11.71 1.93 15.73
CA ILE A 136 11.94 2.49 14.40
C ILE A 136 13.34 3.13 14.40
N PRO A 137 14.20 2.87 13.41
CA PRO A 137 15.52 3.51 13.31
C PRO A 137 15.43 5.02 13.12
N GLU A 138 16.53 5.70 13.44
CA GLU A 138 16.72 7.09 13.06
C GLU A 138 16.67 7.26 11.53
N LEU A 139 16.04 8.34 11.08
CA LEU A 139 15.87 8.61 9.66
C LEU A 139 17.17 9.13 9.03
N PRO A 140 17.57 8.60 7.87
CA PRO A 140 18.70 9.14 7.12
C PRO A 140 18.35 10.49 6.47
N GLY A 141 19.38 11.28 6.15
CA GLY A 141 19.22 12.48 5.33
C GLY A 141 18.91 12.17 3.87
N GLU A 142 18.55 13.23 3.12
CA GLU A 142 18.41 13.14 1.66
C GLU A 142 19.72 12.74 0.97
N ASN A 143 19.60 12.23 -0.25
CA ASN A 143 20.70 11.77 -1.09
C ASN A 143 21.59 10.75 -0.38
N THR A 144 20.98 9.78 0.30
CA THR A 144 21.69 8.70 1.01
C THR A 144 21.34 7.32 0.45
N VAL A 145 22.28 6.39 0.58
CA VAL A 145 22.09 4.98 0.21
C VAL A 145 22.72 4.04 1.25
N PRO A 146 22.21 2.79 1.39
CA PRO A 146 22.79 1.81 2.30
C PRO A 146 24.26 1.49 2.01
N SER A 147 24.99 1.06 3.04
CA SER A 147 26.40 0.64 2.93
C SER A 147 26.59 -0.56 1.99
N GLY A 148 25.54 -1.38 1.82
CA GLY A 148 25.49 -2.50 0.88
C GLY A 148 25.10 -2.12 -0.56
N CYS A 149 24.93 -0.83 -0.87
CA CYS A 149 24.32 -0.39 -2.11
C CYS A 149 25.04 -0.87 -3.37
N LYS A 150 24.28 -1.51 -4.26
CA LYS A 150 24.79 -2.07 -5.51
C LYS A 150 24.56 -1.17 -6.72
N LEU A 151 23.79 -0.10 -6.57
CA LEU A 151 23.40 0.83 -7.64
C LEU A 151 24.53 1.80 -8.02
N LEU A 152 25.56 1.93 -7.18
CA LEU A 152 26.59 2.95 -7.31
C LEU A 152 27.47 2.82 -8.58
N PHE A 153 27.75 3.97 -9.17
CA PHE A 153 28.74 4.29 -10.20
C PHE A 153 29.77 5.28 -9.61
N GLU A 154 31.03 5.23 -10.08
CA GLU A 154 32.11 6.16 -9.65
C GLU A 154 32.19 6.41 -8.11
N LYS A 155 31.89 5.39 -7.31
CA LYS A 155 31.81 5.35 -5.83
C LYS A 155 30.62 6.05 -5.18
N ASN A 156 30.14 7.19 -5.68
CA ASN A 156 29.12 8.01 -5.00
C ASN A 156 28.00 8.51 -5.91
N LYS A 157 27.82 7.93 -7.10
CA LYS A 157 26.75 8.35 -8.02
C LYS A 157 25.72 7.24 -8.22
N VAL A 158 24.46 7.59 -8.31
CA VAL A 158 23.39 6.72 -8.83
C VAL A 158 22.79 7.37 -10.06
N ILE A 159 22.44 6.55 -11.06
CA ILE A 159 21.79 7.03 -12.28
C ILE A 159 20.39 6.43 -12.31
N LEU A 160 19.40 7.29 -12.10
CA LEU A 160 17.98 6.95 -12.07
C LEU A 160 17.31 7.58 -13.29
N GLU A 161 16.71 6.73 -14.13
CA GLU A 161 16.35 7.07 -15.50
C GLU A 161 17.51 7.72 -16.26
N GLU A 162 17.40 9.03 -16.54
CA GLU A 162 18.37 9.85 -17.25
C GLU A 162 19.12 10.82 -16.33
N TYR A 163 18.79 10.83 -15.04
CA TYR A 163 19.34 11.76 -14.05
C TYR A 163 20.46 11.11 -13.24
N THR A 164 21.53 11.87 -13.01
CA THR A 164 22.65 11.44 -12.17
C THR A 164 22.59 12.17 -10.84
N PHE A 165 22.54 11.42 -9.75
CA PHE A 165 22.53 11.96 -8.39
C PHE A 165 23.83 11.60 -7.68
N GLU A 166 24.42 12.59 -7.01
CA GLU A 166 25.47 12.34 -6.03
C GLU A 166 24.81 11.91 -4.72
N VAL A 167 25.27 10.78 -4.17
CA VAL A 167 24.73 10.20 -2.95
C VAL A 167 25.82 9.92 -1.93
N LYS A 168 25.51 10.15 -0.66
CA LYS A 168 26.31 9.69 0.47
C LYS A 168 25.98 8.23 0.76
N LYS A 169 26.99 7.38 0.64
CA LYS A 169 26.89 6.00 1.07
C LYS A 169 27.08 5.93 2.59
N ASP A 170 26.24 5.17 3.27
CA ASP A 170 26.44 4.90 4.70
C ASP A 170 27.83 4.30 4.96
N GLU A 171 28.46 4.80 6.01
CA GLU A 171 29.73 4.33 6.55
C GLU A 171 29.51 3.74 7.95
N LYS A 172 30.51 3.05 8.52
CA LYS A 172 30.36 2.36 9.81
C LYS A 172 29.93 3.26 10.98
N GLU A 173 30.18 4.56 10.86
CA GLU A 173 29.89 5.57 11.88
C GLU A 173 28.47 6.15 11.74
N ASP A 174 27.86 6.06 10.56
CA ASP A 174 26.53 6.55 10.22
C ASP A 174 25.82 5.51 9.33
N GLU A 175 25.09 4.60 9.99
CA GLU A 175 24.38 3.47 9.38
C GLU A 175 22.85 3.67 9.35
N THR A 176 22.39 4.92 9.37
CA THR A 176 20.96 5.27 9.47
C THR A 176 20.16 4.69 8.30
N CYS A 177 20.63 4.86 7.06
CA CYS A 177 19.96 4.35 5.86
C CYS A 177 19.97 2.81 5.82
N SER A 178 21.07 2.19 6.23
CA SER A 178 21.25 0.73 6.29
C SER A 178 20.34 0.09 7.34
N LYS A 179 20.22 0.72 8.52
CA LYS A 179 19.29 0.29 9.58
C LYS A 179 17.84 0.45 9.14
N LEU A 180 17.50 1.56 8.49
CA LEU A 180 16.17 1.78 7.93
C LEU A 180 15.83 0.74 6.85
N ALA A 181 16.74 0.50 5.90
CA ALA A 181 16.53 -0.49 4.84
C ALA A 181 16.34 -1.91 5.39
N LEU A 182 17.13 -2.29 6.41
CA LEU A 182 16.94 -3.55 7.13
C LEU A 182 15.57 -3.60 7.83
N TRP A 183 15.20 -2.55 8.55
CA TRP A 183 13.93 -2.46 9.25
C TRP A 183 12.74 -2.56 8.29
N LEU A 184 12.75 -1.83 7.17
CA LEU A 184 11.73 -1.89 6.14
C LEU A 184 11.65 -3.29 5.53
N SER A 185 12.79 -3.92 5.21
CA SER A 185 12.82 -5.28 4.65
C SER A 185 12.19 -6.34 5.56
N ASN A 186 12.27 -6.14 6.88
CA ASN A 186 11.72 -7.07 7.86
C ASN A 186 10.23 -6.81 8.12
N ASN A 187 9.80 -5.54 8.11
CA ASN A 187 8.45 -5.15 8.52
C ASN A 187 7.47 -4.98 7.36
N VAL A 188 7.95 -4.65 6.16
CA VAL A 188 7.15 -4.31 4.98
C VAL A 188 7.06 -5.47 3.99
N ILE A 189 8.16 -6.19 3.77
CA ILE A 189 8.20 -7.32 2.82
C ILE A 189 7.73 -8.60 3.52
N PRO A 190 6.78 -9.38 2.96
CA PRO A 190 6.29 -10.64 3.53
C PRO A 190 7.37 -11.66 3.93
N GLU A 191 7.04 -12.51 4.90
CA GLU A 191 7.90 -13.60 5.35
C GLU A 191 7.83 -14.81 4.41
N GLY A 192 8.91 -15.60 4.39
CA GLY A 192 9.02 -16.79 3.56
C GLY A 192 10.12 -16.69 2.51
N ASN A 193 10.69 -17.84 2.16
CA ASN A 193 11.87 -17.92 1.30
C ASN A 193 11.68 -17.31 -0.10
N ILE A 194 10.45 -17.33 -0.61
CA ILE A 194 10.09 -16.72 -1.90
C ILE A 194 10.32 -15.20 -1.93
N PHE A 195 10.32 -14.53 -0.78
CA PHE A 195 10.52 -13.08 -0.69
C PHE A 195 11.97 -12.69 -0.36
N ASN A 196 12.89 -13.66 -0.23
CA ASN A 196 14.28 -13.38 0.16
C ASN A 196 14.98 -12.45 -0.84
N TYR A 197 14.71 -12.60 -2.13
CA TYR A 197 15.25 -11.70 -3.15
C TYR A 197 14.83 -10.24 -2.88
N TRP A 198 13.53 -10.01 -2.67
CA TRP A 198 12.98 -8.67 -2.43
C TRP A 198 13.47 -8.05 -1.13
N LYS A 199 13.60 -8.86 -0.05
CA LYS A 199 14.20 -8.39 1.20
C LYS A 199 15.65 -7.94 1.01
N GLN A 200 16.45 -8.76 0.34
CA GLN A 200 17.86 -8.43 0.06
C GLN A 200 17.99 -7.25 -0.90
N LYS A 201 17.06 -7.12 -1.86
CA LYS A 201 17.01 -5.98 -2.77
C LYS A 201 16.72 -4.71 -2.00
N LEU A 202 15.70 -4.67 -1.15
CA LEU A 202 15.35 -3.47 -0.37
C LEU A 202 16.48 -3.05 0.57
N GLN A 203 17.20 -4.01 1.16
CA GLN A 203 18.37 -3.72 2.01
C GLN A 203 19.54 -3.05 1.27
N LYS A 204 19.61 -3.21 -0.06
CA LYS A 204 20.75 -2.75 -0.88
C LYS A 204 20.37 -1.59 -1.78
N ASP A 205 19.19 -1.63 -2.35
CA ASP A 205 18.78 -0.78 -3.47
C ASP A 205 17.70 0.24 -3.04
N LEU A 206 17.75 0.66 -1.77
CA LEU A 206 17.02 1.82 -1.25
C LEU A 206 17.82 3.09 -1.57
N VAL A 207 17.15 4.13 -2.08
CA VAL A 207 17.74 5.45 -2.30
C VAL A 207 16.84 6.49 -1.66
N ILE A 208 17.39 7.32 -0.79
CA ILE A 208 16.69 8.47 -0.22
C ILE A 208 17.06 9.66 -1.08
N LEU A 209 16.09 10.27 -1.75
CA LEU A 209 16.27 11.46 -2.57
C LEU A 209 15.83 12.70 -1.79
N SER A 210 16.08 13.89 -2.35
CA SER A 210 15.42 15.11 -1.89
C SER A 210 13.89 15.01 -2.09
N ASP A 211 13.13 15.81 -1.34
CA ASP A 211 11.67 15.85 -1.48
C ASP A 211 11.23 16.26 -2.90
N ASP A 212 11.99 17.17 -3.54
CA ASP A 212 11.68 17.67 -4.88
C ASP A 212 12.01 16.65 -5.97
N ASP A 213 13.17 15.99 -5.91
CA ASP A 213 13.52 14.95 -6.87
C ASP A 213 12.56 13.77 -6.78
N PHE A 214 12.18 13.38 -5.55
CA PHE A 214 11.18 12.34 -5.34
C PHE A 214 9.82 12.73 -5.91
N LYS A 215 9.37 13.97 -5.66
CA LYS A 215 8.13 14.51 -6.23
C LYS A 215 8.14 14.42 -7.75
N ASP A 216 9.24 14.75 -8.40
CA ASP A 216 9.32 14.70 -9.86
C ASP A 216 9.21 13.25 -10.35
N PHE A 217 9.92 12.30 -9.74
CA PHE A 217 9.80 10.87 -10.12
C PHE A 217 8.38 10.32 -9.95
N VAL A 218 7.70 10.60 -8.85
CA VAL A 218 6.35 10.03 -8.63
C VAL A 218 5.28 10.66 -9.53
N ASN A 219 5.56 11.81 -10.15
CA ASN A 219 4.68 12.46 -11.12
C ASN A 219 5.02 12.12 -12.57
N LEU A 220 6.29 11.83 -12.88
CA LEU A 220 6.78 11.67 -14.25
C LEU A 220 7.12 10.23 -14.63
N SER A 221 7.31 9.34 -13.66
CA SER A 221 7.71 7.95 -13.87
C SER A 221 6.60 6.93 -13.59
N THR A 222 5.35 7.37 -13.57
CA THR A 222 4.19 6.47 -13.65
C THR A 222 4.03 5.91 -15.06
N GLU A 223 3.33 4.78 -15.20
CA GLU A 223 3.09 4.18 -16.51
C GLU A 223 1.89 4.88 -17.18
N VAL A 224 2.12 5.59 -18.29
CA VAL A 224 1.04 6.15 -19.10
C VAL A 224 0.87 5.31 -20.37
N ILE A 225 -0.26 4.61 -20.45
CA ILE A 225 -0.56 3.67 -21.55
C ILE A 225 -1.65 4.26 -22.43
N THR A 226 -1.35 4.40 -23.73
CA THR A 226 -2.37 4.73 -24.74
C THR A 226 -3.14 3.48 -25.14
N ARG A 227 -4.47 3.56 -25.09
CA ARG A 227 -5.38 2.47 -25.47
C ARG A 227 -6.31 2.89 -26.58
N VAL A 228 -6.67 1.89 -27.38
CA VAL A 228 -7.64 2.03 -28.47
C VAL A 228 -8.70 0.95 -28.39
N LYS A 229 -9.90 1.25 -28.87
CA LYS A 229 -10.88 0.23 -29.24
C LYS A 229 -10.85 0.01 -30.74
N ILE A 230 -10.67 -1.23 -31.17
CA ILE A 230 -10.69 -1.61 -32.59
C ILE A 230 -12.14 -1.94 -33.02
N ASN A 231 -12.54 -1.47 -34.18
CA ASN A 231 -13.76 -1.91 -34.85
C ASN A 231 -13.51 -3.28 -35.49
N ASN A 232 -14.27 -4.30 -35.08
CA ASN A 232 -14.10 -5.68 -35.54
C ASN A 232 -14.42 -5.89 -37.02
N GLU A 233 -15.22 -5.01 -37.64
CA GLU A 233 -15.56 -5.11 -39.08
C GLU A 233 -14.44 -4.54 -39.97
N THR A 234 -13.84 -3.42 -39.57
CA THR A 234 -12.85 -2.70 -40.39
C THR A 234 -11.41 -3.04 -40.01
N GLY A 235 -11.17 -3.57 -38.81
CA GLY A 235 -9.82 -3.77 -38.25
C GLY A 235 -9.11 -2.46 -37.88
N THR A 236 -9.79 -1.31 -37.89
CA THR A 236 -9.23 0.01 -37.59
C THR A 236 -9.72 0.53 -36.24
N VAL A 237 -9.06 1.56 -35.70
CA VAL A 237 -9.52 2.24 -34.47
C VAL A 237 -10.93 2.79 -34.65
N GLN A 238 -11.81 2.54 -33.68
CA GLN A 238 -13.15 3.12 -33.62
C GLN A 238 -13.03 4.63 -33.33
N THR A 239 -13.76 5.46 -34.08
CA THR A 239 -13.79 6.91 -33.89
C THR A 239 -14.09 7.29 -32.43
N GLY A 240 -13.26 8.15 -31.84
CA GLY A 240 -13.41 8.63 -30.46
C GLY A 240 -12.99 7.64 -29.37
N ALA A 241 -12.39 6.50 -29.72
CA ALA A 241 -12.00 5.46 -28.77
C ALA A 241 -10.48 5.36 -28.56
N LEU A 242 -9.76 6.48 -28.67
CA LEU A 242 -8.36 6.64 -28.29
C LEU A 242 -8.31 7.41 -26.97
N PHE A 243 -7.66 6.84 -25.96
CA PHE A 243 -7.52 7.46 -24.64
C PHE A 243 -6.26 6.96 -23.94
N THR A 244 -5.84 7.66 -22.90
CA THR A 244 -4.65 7.38 -22.09
C THR A 244 -5.05 7.06 -20.66
N GLU A 245 -4.38 6.07 -20.08
CA GLU A 245 -4.57 5.66 -18.70
C GLU A 245 -3.23 5.68 -17.97
N GLU A 246 -3.22 6.28 -16.78
CA GLU A 246 -2.09 6.25 -15.87
C GLU A 246 -2.17 5.05 -14.93
N TYR A 247 -1.04 4.44 -14.64
CA TYR A 247 -0.92 3.34 -13.67
C TYR A 247 0.23 3.61 -12.70
N LEU A 248 -0.02 3.28 -11.43
CA LEU A 248 1.04 3.15 -10.44
C LEU A 248 1.88 1.91 -10.78
N PRO A 249 3.21 2.01 -10.93
CA PRO A 249 4.03 0.89 -11.37
C PRO A 249 3.99 -0.30 -10.41
N SER A 250 4.24 -1.49 -10.95
CA SER A 250 4.59 -2.67 -10.16
C SER A 250 5.77 -2.36 -9.22
N GLU A 251 5.90 -3.15 -8.15
CA GLU A 251 6.86 -2.98 -7.06
C GLU A 251 6.69 -1.73 -6.19
N THR A 252 5.69 -0.88 -6.47
CA THR A 252 5.33 0.23 -5.57
C THR A 252 4.86 -0.31 -4.22
N ILE A 253 5.28 0.34 -3.13
CA ILE A 253 4.84 0.00 -1.78
C ILE A 253 4.07 1.18 -1.20
N LEU A 254 2.83 0.91 -0.81
CA LEU A 254 1.96 1.82 -0.08
C LEU A 254 1.78 1.31 1.37
N TYR A 255 1.35 2.18 2.27
CA TYR A 255 0.95 1.81 3.63
C TYR A 255 -0.35 2.51 4.04
N SER A 256 -1.11 1.91 4.95
CA SER A 256 -2.29 2.50 5.57
C SER A 256 -2.42 2.01 7.02
N LEU A 257 -3.21 2.72 7.82
CA LEU A 257 -3.58 2.29 9.17
C LEU A 257 -4.97 1.64 9.17
N ILE A 258 -5.07 0.47 9.81
CA ILE A 258 -6.33 -0.19 10.16
C ILE A 258 -6.76 0.34 11.52
N LEU A 259 -7.98 0.83 11.62
CA LEU A 259 -8.55 1.39 12.83
C LEU A 259 -9.75 0.53 13.23
N THR A 260 -9.77 -0.02 14.44
CA THR A 260 -10.94 -0.79 14.93
C THR A 260 -11.58 -0.14 16.14
N SER A 261 -12.90 -0.22 16.20
CA SER A 261 -13.73 0.24 17.31
C SER A 261 -14.61 -0.89 17.83
N PRO A 262 -15.27 -0.71 18.99
CA PRO A 262 -16.35 -1.58 19.40
C PRO A 262 -17.44 -1.67 18.33
N VAL A 263 -18.20 -2.77 18.34
CA VAL A 263 -19.30 -2.97 17.40
C VAL A 263 -20.51 -2.18 17.88
N PHE A 264 -20.91 -1.18 17.10
CA PHE A 264 -22.05 -0.32 17.41
C PHE A 264 -23.30 -0.86 16.73
N VAL A 265 -24.14 -1.60 17.44
CA VAL A 265 -25.45 -2.04 16.94
C VAL A 265 -26.54 -1.64 17.93
N GLY A 266 -27.78 -1.51 17.44
CA GLY A 266 -28.94 -1.25 18.29
C GLY A 266 -29.09 -2.32 19.39
N LYS A 267 -29.69 -1.95 20.53
CA LYS A 267 -29.76 -2.79 21.75
C LYS A 267 -30.29 -4.22 21.56
N ASN A 268 -31.03 -4.47 20.48
CA ASN A 268 -31.67 -5.76 20.19
C ASN A 268 -30.96 -6.57 19.08
N LYS A 269 -29.87 -6.07 18.48
CA LYS A 269 -29.13 -6.77 17.42
C LYS A 269 -27.94 -7.55 18.01
N ASP A 270 -27.75 -8.75 17.50
CA ASP A 270 -26.68 -9.67 17.90
C ASP A 270 -25.31 -9.18 17.41
N LYS A 271 -24.33 -9.09 18.32
CA LYS A 271 -22.92 -8.75 18.01
C LYS A 271 -22.11 -9.95 17.52
N LYS A 272 -22.73 -11.13 17.42
CA LYS A 272 -22.11 -12.37 16.97
C LYS A 272 -20.88 -12.69 17.81
N ILE A 273 -19.74 -12.89 17.15
CA ILE A 273 -18.48 -13.22 17.77
C ILE A 273 -17.81 -12.04 18.47
N PHE A 274 -18.27 -10.80 18.24
CA PHE A 274 -17.67 -9.56 18.75
C PHE A 274 -18.27 -9.15 20.10
N VAL A 275 -18.27 -10.07 21.05
CA VAL A 275 -18.66 -9.83 22.44
C VAL A 275 -17.44 -10.01 23.31
N LYS A 276 -17.23 -9.10 24.28
CA LYS A 276 -16.11 -9.15 25.21
C LYS A 276 -16.00 -10.53 25.87
N LYS A 277 -14.87 -11.21 25.66
CA LYS A 277 -14.60 -12.57 26.15
C LYS A 277 -13.10 -12.81 26.24
N ASN A 278 -12.68 -13.72 27.14
CA ASN A 278 -11.28 -14.13 27.29
C ASN A 278 -10.28 -12.96 27.41
N GLY A 279 -10.69 -11.87 28.09
CA GLY A 279 -9.87 -10.67 28.26
C GLY A 279 -9.74 -9.77 27.02
N LYS A 280 -10.35 -10.12 25.88
CA LYS A 280 -10.38 -9.31 24.66
C LYS A 280 -11.62 -8.42 24.61
N ASN A 281 -11.43 -7.14 24.27
CA ASN A 281 -12.55 -6.25 23.98
C ASN A 281 -13.07 -6.49 22.55
N GLU A 282 -14.17 -5.84 22.19
CA GLU A 282 -14.81 -6.02 20.88
C GLU A 282 -13.89 -5.59 19.74
N GLU A 283 -13.20 -4.44 19.89
CA GLU A 283 -12.23 -3.92 18.91
C GLU A 283 -11.03 -4.85 18.68
N ASP A 284 -10.63 -5.63 19.69
CA ASP A 284 -9.55 -6.62 19.58
C ASP A 284 -10.02 -7.80 18.73
N LEU A 285 -11.28 -8.23 18.90
CA LEU A 285 -11.89 -9.30 18.13
C LEU A 285 -12.13 -8.89 16.67
N VAL A 286 -12.52 -7.63 16.43
CA VAL A 286 -12.62 -7.07 15.08
C VAL A 286 -11.25 -7.04 14.41
N MET A 287 -10.21 -6.58 15.12
CA MET A 287 -8.84 -6.58 14.61
C MET A 287 -8.35 -8.00 14.32
N GLU A 288 -8.61 -8.97 15.20
CA GLU A 288 -8.23 -10.37 15.00
C GLU A 288 -8.93 -11.00 13.79
N TYR A 289 -10.24 -10.77 13.64
CA TYR A 289 -11.00 -11.19 12.47
C TYR A 289 -10.41 -10.62 11.18
N PHE A 290 -10.10 -9.32 11.17
CA PHE A 290 -9.52 -8.67 10.02
C PHE A 290 -8.13 -9.25 9.66
N VAL A 291 -7.22 -9.31 10.63
CA VAL A 291 -5.83 -9.75 10.39
C VAL A 291 -5.76 -11.21 9.93
N LYS A 292 -6.60 -12.09 10.49
CA LYS A 292 -6.65 -13.50 10.08
C LYS A 292 -7.43 -13.73 8.80
N GLY A 293 -8.40 -12.85 8.53
CA GLY A 293 -9.28 -12.95 7.37
C GLY A 293 -8.63 -12.41 6.10
N LEU A 294 -7.82 -11.35 6.22
CA LEU A 294 -7.23 -10.63 5.09
C LEU A 294 -6.44 -11.57 4.17
N PRO A 295 -6.85 -11.71 2.90
CA PRO A 295 -6.11 -12.51 1.95
C PRO A 295 -4.71 -11.94 1.70
N PRO A 296 -3.69 -12.80 1.47
CA PRO A 296 -2.33 -12.35 1.22
C PRO A 296 -2.19 -11.55 -0.08
N VAL A 297 -3.13 -11.72 -1.02
CA VAL A 297 -3.21 -10.99 -2.29
C VAL A 297 -4.66 -10.60 -2.53
N ILE A 298 -4.90 -9.37 -2.96
CA ILE A 298 -6.21 -8.80 -3.26
C ILE A 298 -6.18 -8.05 -4.59
N GLN A 299 -7.36 -7.79 -5.16
CA GLN A 299 -7.56 -6.90 -6.30
C GLN A 299 -7.91 -5.51 -5.79
N LEU A 300 -7.23 -4.46 -6.27
CA LEU A 300 -7.55 -3.06 -6.00
C LEU A 300 -7.61 -2.27 -7.31
N GLY A 301 -8.39 -1.18 -7.32
CA GLY A 301 -8.53 -0.32 -8.48
C GLY A 301 -9.28 -0.94 -9.67
N GLY A 302 -9.27 -0.23 -10.80
CA GLY A 302 -9.92 -0.64 -12.03
C GLY A 302 -9.08 -1.59 -12.89
N ASN A 303 -9.60 -1.94 -14.06
CA ASN A 303 -8.89 -2.71 -15.09
C ASN A 303 -8.47 -4.14 -14.66
N ALA A 304 -9.19 -4.76 -13.73
CA ALA A 304 -8.94 -6.12 -13.24
C ALA A 304 -8.87 -7.17 -14.37
N THR A 305 -9.77 -7.10 -15.36
CA THR A 305 -9.85 -8.07 -16.46
C THR A 305 -8.69 -8.01 -17.46
N ILE A 306 -7.82 -7.00 -17.33
CA ILE A 306 -6.57 -6.88 -18.11
C ILE A 306 -5.32 -6.95 -17.22
N GLY A 307 -5.46 -7.62 -16.07
CA GLY A 307 -4.35 -7.97 -15.18
C GLY A 307 -3.78 -6.79 -14.38
N LYS A 308 -4.54 -5.73 -14.16
CA LYS A 308 -4.10 -4.54 -13.40
C LYS A 308 -4.58 -4.62 -11.97
N GLY A 309 -3.80 -4.09 -11.03
CA GLY A 309 -4.22 -3.91 -9.63
C GLY A 309 -4.18 -5.15 -8.74
N ILE A 310 -3.34 -6.14 -9.06
CA ILE A 310 -3.04 -7.23 -8.13
C ILE A 310 -2.08 -6.69 -7.07
N VAL A 311 -2.48 -6.77 -5.79
CA VAL A 311 -1.75 -6.17 -4.68
C VAL A 311 -1.57 -7.18 -3.56
N ARG A 312 -0.33 -7.34 -3.10
CA ARG A 312 0.01 -8.16 -1.96
C ARG A 312 -0.14 -7.38 -0.66
N THR A 313 -0.72 -8.01 0.35
CA THR A 313 -0.97 -7.39 1.65
C THR A 313 0.02 -7.92 2.70
N ARG A 314 0.38 -7.06 3.66
CA ARG A 314 1.09 -7.47 4.88
C ARG A 314 0.64 -6.60 6.04
N VAL A 315 0.01 -7.19 7.05
CA VAL A 315 -0.23 -6.49 8.31
C VAL A 315 1.06 -6.50 9.13
N MET A 316 1.41 -5.37 9.72
CA MET A 316 2.57 -5.29 10.60
C MET A 316 2.32 -6.17 11.85
N ASN A 317 3.28 -7.04 12.15
CA ASN A 317 3.26 -7.81 13.39
C ASN A 317 3.48 -6.85 14.58
N PRO A 318 2.85 -7.11 15.73
CA PRO A 318 3.11 -6.37 16.96
C PRO A 318 4.54 -6.57 17.46
#